data_AF-A0A2V8M2M0-F1
#
_entry.id   AF-A0A2V8M2M0-F1
#
_cell.length_a   1.000
_cell.length_b   1.000
_cell.length_c   1.000
_cell.angle_alpha   90.00
_cell.angle_beta   90.00
_cell.angle_gamma   90.00
#
_symmetry.space_group_name_H-M   'P 1'
#
loop_
_entity.id
_entity.type
_entity.pdbx_description
1 polymer ?
#
loop_
_entity_poly.entity_id
_entity_poly.type
_entity_poly.pdbx_seq_one_letter_code
_entity_poly.pdbx_strand_id
1 'polypeptide(L)'
;MSKQSENYSATKAQELRASHTERGAALSTALIVMSLLAAISMTVLAVVTHEARIAGSDLQRTQTFYAADAGLEKMTNDFSKLFAKTSNPNSAQLSNIATSYPTELTSEGFSFNQSLSLDATANSGTVTIPNGAFSGLYANVTPYVLTSTATQTNTGVQVSLQRKMNNYLIPIFQFGMFSNEDIELYPLPSMAFNGRVHANGNIYA
;
A
#
# COMPACT_ATOMS: atom_id res chain seq x y z
N MET A 1 16.55 -113.86 52.77
CA MET A 1 15.46 -112.85 52.80
C MET A 1 15.93 -111.67 51.96
N SER A 2 15.42 -111.48 50.73
CA SER A 2 14.25 -110.63 50.39
C SER A 2 14.56 -109.15 50.73
N LYS A 3 14.65 -108.18 49.81
CA LYS A 3 13.67 -107.78 48.79
C LYS A 3 14.26 -106.73 47.81
N GLN A 4 13.77 -106.72 46.57
CA GLN A 4 13.78 -105.57 45.63
C GLN A 4 12.99 -104.37 46.18
N SER A 5 13.27 -103.15 45.70
CA SER A 5 12.26 -102.29 45.06
C SER A 5 12.86 -101.03 44.43
N GLU A 6 12.46 -100.77 43.19
CA GLU A 6 12.75 -99.64 42.32
C GLU A 6 11.94 -98.36 42.62
N ASN A 7 12.28 -97.28 41.89
CA ASN A 7 11.45 -96.17 41.38
C ASN A 7 11.10 -94.98 42.30
N TYR A 8 11.46 -93.74 41.92
CA TYR A 8 10.56 -92.77 41.24
C TYR A 8 11.22 -91.38 41.04
N SER A 9 10.98 -90.79 39.86
CA SER A 9 11.37 -89.46 39.41
C SER A 9 10.57 -88.32 40.06
N ALA A 10 11.17 -87.13 40.23
CA ALA A 10 10.43 -85.86 40.25
C ALA A 10 11.32 -84.64 39.94
N THR A 11 11.15 -84.12 38.73
CA THR A 11 11.60 -82.80 38.24
C THR A 11 10.81 -81.68 38.93
N LYS A 12 11.45 -80.62 39.46
CA LYS A 12 10.85 -79.27 39.44
C LYS A 12 11.83 -78.10 39.67
N ALA A 13 11.94 -77.30 38.61
CA ALA A 13 12.11 -75.85 38.58
C ALA A 13 13.38 -75.23 39.19
N GLN A 14 14.44 -75.19 38.38
CA GLN A 14 15.29 -74.00 38.34
C GLN A 14 14.42 -72.81 37.89
N GLU A 15 14.22 -71.83 38.77
CA GLU A 15 13.72 -70.51 38.40
C GLU A 15 14.72 -69.86 37.44
N LEU A 16 14.45 -70.00 36.15
CA LEU A 16 15.04 -69.17 35.11
C LEU A 16 14.54 -67.74 35.35
N ARG A 17 15.36 -66.92 36.03
CA ARG A 17 15.25 -65.47 35.95
C ARG A 17 15.42 -65.07 34.48
N ALA A 18 14.31 -64.81 33.81
CA ALA A 18 14.28 -64.19 32.50
C ALA A 18 14.73 -62.74 32.63
N SER A 19 16.04 -62.51 32.60
CA SER A 19 16.62 -61.21 32.33
C SER A 19 17.43 -61.33 31.05
N HIS A 20 16.89 -60.76 29.98
CA HIS A 20 17.59 -60.13 28.85
C HIS A 20 16.84 -60.30 27.54
N THR A 21 15.86 -59.43 27.26
CA THR A 21 15.46 -59.13 25.86
C THR A 21 14.89 -57.72 25.66
N GLU A 22 15.20 -56.74 26.52
CA GLU A 22 14.71 -55.35 26.32
C GLU A 22 15.72 -54.42 25.61
N ARG A 23 16.97 -54.86 25.40
CA ARG A 23 18.04 -53.99 24.85
C ARG A 23 17.90 -53.65 23.37
N GLY A 24 17.15 -54.42 22.58
CA GLY A 24 16.92 -54.17 21.14
C GLY A 24 15.69 -53.31 20.84
N ALA A 25 14.63 -53.44 21.64
CA ALA A 25 13.37 -52.72 21.43
C ALA A 25 13.51 -51.22 21.73
N ALA A 26 14.29 -50.85 22.75
CA ALA A 26 14.53 -49.46 23.12
C ALA A 26 15.22 -48.63 22.01
N LEU A 27 16.11 -49.23 21.24
CA LEU A 27 16.76 -48.56 20.11
C LEU A 27 15.79 -48.33 18.95
N SER A 28 14.94 -49.31 18.65
CA SER A 28 13.91 -49.18 17.61
C SER A 28 12.86 -48.13 17.96
N THR A 29 12.36 -48.09 19.20
CA THR A 29 11.42 -47.06 19.64
C THR A 29 12.05 -45.68 19.66
N ALA A 30 13.31 -45.56 20.09
CA ALA A 30 14.04 -44.29 20.04
C ALA A 30 14.22 -43.78 18.60
N LEU A 31 14.52 -44.67 17.63
CA LEU A 31 14.62 -44.29 16.21
C LEU A 31 13.28 -43.84 15.63
N ILE A 32 12.17 -44.49 16.00
CA ILE A 32 10.82 -44.08 15.56
C ILE A 32 10.44 -42.72 16.17
N VAL A 33 10.74 -42.49 17.45
CA VAL A 33 10.47 -41.20 18.10
C VAL A 33 11.36 -40.10 17.51
N MET A 34 12.64 -40.37 17.28
CA MET A 34 13.57 -39.41 16.64
C MET A 34 13.14 -39.09 15.21
N SER A 35 12.69 -40.07 14.42
CA SER A 35 12.23 -39.82 13.06
C SER A 35 10.96 -38.98 13.04
N LEU A 36 10.03 -39.20 13.97
CA LEU A 36 8.84 -38.39 14.14
C LEU A 36 9.19 -36.94 14.53
N LEU A 37 10.07 -36.77 15.52
CA LEU A 37 10.52 -35.44 15.96
C LEU A 37 11.29 -34.70 14.85
N ALA A 38 12.11 -35.40 14.08
CA ALA A 38 12.81 -34.83 12.93
C ALA A 38 11.83 -34.40 11.84
N ALA A 39 10.82 -35.22 11.54
CA ALA A 39 9.78 -34.87 10.57
C ALA A 39 9.02 -33.60 10.99
N ILE A 40 8.59 -33.51 12.25
CA ILE A 40 7.91 -32.33 12.79
C ILE A 40 8.83 -31.10 12.73
N SER A 41 10.10 -31.25 13.14
CA SER A 41 11.08 -30.15 13.13
C SER A 41 11.32 -29.61 11.73
N MET A 42 11.44 -30.48 10.73
CA MET A 42 11.58 -30.08 9.32
C MET A 42 10.35 -29.32 8.83
N THR A 43 9.14 -29.77 9.17
CA THR A 43 7.91 -29.08 8.80
C THR A 43 7.84 -27.68 9.44
N VAL A 44 8.16 -27.55 10.72
CA VAL A 44 8.16 -26.25 11.41
C VAL A 44 9.18 -25.29 10.79
N LEU A 45 10.40 -25.76 10.49
CA LEU A 45 11.42 -24.93 9.86
C LEU A 45 10.99 -24.47 8.45
N ALA A 46 10.37 -25.37 7.68
CA ALA A 46 9.81 -25.03 6.38
C ALA A 46 8.72 -23.94 6.50
N VAL A 47 7.81 -24.05 7.47
CA VAL A 47 6.78 -23.02 7.70
C VAL A 47 7.41 -21.69 8.10
N VAL A 48 8.35 -21.68 9.06
CA VAL A 48 9.00 -20.44 9.51
C VAL A 48 9.76 -19.74 8.38
N THR A 49 10.49 -20.48 7.55
CA THR A 49 11.21 -19.90 6.40
C THR A 49 10.25 -19.33 5.34
N HIS A 50 9.10 -19.97 5.12
CA HIS A 50 8.05 -19.44 4.27
C HIS A 50 7.44 -18.17 4.83
N GLU A 51 7.06 -18.15 6.11
CA GLU A 51 6.51 -16.97 6.77
C GLU A 51 7.49 -15.79 6.76
N ALA A 52 8.77 -16.03 7.03
CA ALA A 52 9.80 -15.00 6.95
C ALA A 52 9.93 -14.40 5.55
N ARG A 53 9.85 -15.25 4.50
CA ARG A 53 9.88 -14.79 3.10
C ARG A 53 8.62 -14.02 2.73
N ILE A 54 7.45 -14.47 3.17
CA ILE A 54 6.17 -13.78 2.94
C ILE A 54 6.18 -12.41 3.62
N ALA A 55 6.56 -12.35 4.90
CA ALA A 55 6.68 -11.10 5.65
C ALA A 55 7.68 -10.13 5.01
N GLY A 56 8.83 -10.64 4.53
CA GLY A 56 9.79 -9.83 3.78
C GLY A 56 9.20 -9.27 2.48
N SER A 57 8.47 -10.08 1.72
CA SER A 57 7.79 -9.62 0.51
C SER A 57 6.70 -8.58 0.78
N ASP A 58 5.95 -8.73 1.88
CA ASP A 58 4.89 -7.80 2.27
C ASP A 58 5.46 -6.46 2.73
N LEU A 59 6.55 -6.49 3.50
CA LEU A 59 7.29 -5.29 3.87
C LEU A 59 7.81 -4.54 2.62
N GLN A 60 8.43 -5.25 1.67
CA GLN A 60 8.91 -4.65 0.43
C GLN A 60 7.78 -4.03 -0.38
N ARG A 61 6.64 -4.71 -0.50
CA ARG A 61 5.45 -4.17 -1.17
C ARG A 61 4.93 -2.91 -0.49
N THR A 62 4.88 -2.91 0.84
CA THR A 62 4.46 -1.75 1.64
C THR A 62 5.40 -0.56 1.44
N GLN A 63 6.71 -0.79 1.47
CA GLN A 63 7.71 0.25 1.20
C GLN A 63 7.58 0.81 -0.22
N THR A 64 7.46 -0.05 -1.24
CA THR A 64 7.27 0.37 -2.63
C THR A 64 5.96 1.14 -2.82
N PHE A 65 4.90 0.78 -2.09
CA PHE A 65 3.64 1.53 -2.09
C PHE A 65 3.84 2.96 -1.60
N TYR A 66 4.50 3.15 -0.45
CA TYR A 66 4.78 4.49 0.08
C TYR A 66 5.73 5.29 -0.82
N ALA A 67 6.69 4.63 -1.48
CA ALA A 67 7.52 5.29 -2.48
C ALA A 67 6.67 5.80 -3.66
N ALA A 68 5.78 4.96 -4.21
CA ALA A 68 4.87 5.35 -5.28
C ALA A 68 3.96 6.50 -4.86
N ASP A 69 3.45 6.46 -3.63
CA ASP A 69 2.57 7.48 -3.04
C ASP A 69 3.30 8.81 -2.87
N ALA A 70 4.52 8.81 -2.32
CA ALA A 70 5.35 10.02 -2.23
C ALA A 70 5.59 10.66 -3.61
N GLY A 71 5.82 9.84 -4.64
CA GLY A 71 5.92 10.31 -6.01
C GLY A 71 4.61 10.94 -6.52
N LEU A 72 3.47 10.35 -6.21
CA LEU A 72 2.14 10.83 -6.59
C LEU A 72 1.77 12.14 -5.86
N GLU A 73 2.09 12.24 -4.58
CA GLU A 73 1.86 13.42 -3.76
C GLU A 73 2.71 14.61 -4.22
N LYS A 74 4.00 14.38 -4.49
CA LYS A 74 4.86 15.42 -5.05
C LYS A 74 4.32 15.93 -6.39
N MET A 75 3.94 15.00 -7.27
CA MET A 75 3.34 15.34 -8.57
C MET A 75 2.04 16.15 -8.41
N THR A 76 1.19 15.78 -7.44
CA THR A 76 -0.06 16.50 -7.12
C THR A 76 0.22 17.91 -6.62
N ASN A 77 1.19 18.09 -5.71
CA ASN A 77 1.58 19.39 -5.19
C ASN A 77 2.13 20.31 -6.31
N ASP A 78 3.02 19.79 -7.15
CA ASP A 78 3.61 20.57 -8.24
C ASP A 78 2.58 20.87 -9.34
N PHE A 79 1.62 19.98 -9.57
CA PHE A 79 0.43 20.23 -10.40
C PHE A 79 -0.39 21.42 -9.85
N SER A 80 -0.72 21.42 -8.56
CA SER A 80 -1.45 22.54 -7.93
C SER A 80 -0.68 23.87 -8.04
N LYS A 81 0.65 23.86 -7.83
CA LYS A 81 1.49 25.06 -7.99
C LYS A 81 1.52 25.59 -9.43
N LEU A 82 1.43 24.71 -10.43
CA LEU A 82 1.39 25.12 -11.84
C LEU A 82 0.11 25.90 -12.15
N PHE A 83 -1.04 25.41 -11.67
CA PHE A 83 -2.34 26.05 -11.90
C PHE A 83 -2.55 27.36 -11.13
N ALA A 84 -1.76 27.61 -10.08
CA ALA A 84 -1.68 28.93 -9.46
C ALA A 84 -1.04 30.00 -10.38
N LYS A 85 -0.34 29.60 -11.45
CA LYS A 85 0.40 30.50 -12.35
C LYS A 85 -0.17 30.55 -13.77
N THR A 86 -0.83 29.48 -14.22
CA THR A 86 -1.41 29.41 -15.56
C THR A 86 -2.69 28.59 -15.56
N SER A 87 -3.72 29.07 -16.26
CA SER A 87 -4.96 28.32 -16.46
C SER A 87 -4.88 27.31 -17.62
N ASN A 88 -3.83 27.40 -18.45
CA ASN A 88 -3.64 26.56 -19.64
C ASN A 88 -2.17 26.11 -19.72
N PRO A 89 -1.78 25.05 -18.98
CA PRO A 89 -0.43 24.54 -19.04
C PRO A 89 -0.14 23.87 -20.40
N ASN A 90 1.08 24.01 -20.88
CA ASN A 90 1.55 23.31 -22.08
C ASN A 90 2.15 21.92 -21.73
N SER A 91 2.35 21.08 -22.75
CA SER A 91 2.86 19.72 -22.55
C SER A 91 4.25 19.65 -21.92
N ALA A 92 5.11 20.65 -22.13
CA ALA A 92 6.44 20.69 -21.51
C ALA A 92 6.35 20.93 -19.99
N GLN A 93 5.44 21.81 -19.55
CA GLN A 93 5.20 22.05 -18.13
C GLN A 93 4.67 20.79 -17.42
N LEU A 94 3.75 20.06 -18.06
CA LEU A 94 3.23 18.79 -17.53
C LEU A 94 4.33 17.71 -17.48
N SER A 95 5.17 17.63 -18.52
CA SER A 95 6.27 16.68 -18.57
C SER A 95 7.33 16.95 -17.51
N ASN A 96 7.64 18.23 -17.24
CA ASN A 96 8.58 18.61 -16.17
C ASN A 96 8.08 18.22 -14.78
N ILE A 97 6.76 18.24 -14.55
CA ILE A 97 6.17 17.77 -13.30
C ILE A 97 6.27 16.24 -13.21
N ALA A 98 5.95 15.52 -14.28
CA ALA A 98 6.03 14.06 -14.33
C ALA A 98 7.47 13.53 -14.14
N THR A 99 8.50 14.30 -14.49
CA THR A 99 9.90 13.90 -14.28
C THR A 99 10.47 14.33 -12.92
N SER A 100 9.70 15.07 -12.13
CA SER A 100 10.13 15.59 -10.83
C SER A 100 9.67 14.69 -9.69
N TYR A 101 10.21 13.48 -9.58
CA TYR A 101 9.99 12.58 -8.44
C TYR A 101 10.87 12.96 -7.22
N PRO A 102 10.57 12.45 -6.01
CA PRO A 102 11.43 12.62 -4.84
C PRO A 102 12.80 11.92 -5.05
N THR A 103 13.86 12.71 -5.21
CA THR A 103 15.20 12.19 -5.50
C THR A 103 15.85 11.51 -4.30
N GLU A 104 15.38 11.80 -3.09
CA GLU A 104 15.85 11.17 -1.86
C GLU A 104 15.54 9.66 -1.87
N LEU A 105 14.37 9.27 -2.41
CA LEU A 105 13.95 7.87 -2.48
C LEU A 105 14.75 7.06 -3.51
N THR A 106 15.40 7.71 -4.48
CA THR A 106 16.31 6.97 -5.38
C THR A 106 17.57 6.52 -4.68
N SER A 107 18.05 7.30 -3.69
CA SER A 107 19.16 6.90 -2.82
C SER A 107 18.78 5.75 -1.87
N GLU A 108 17.49 5.58 -1.59
CA GLU A 108 16.94 4.46 -0.81
C GLU A 108 16.68 3.19 -1.64
N GLY A 109 17.02 3.20 -2.94
CA GLY A 109 16.89 2.03 -3.82
C GLY A 109 15.53 1.91 -4.52
N PHE A 110 14.86 3.05 -4.77
CA PHE A 110 13.66 3.09 -5.62
C PHE A 110 13.95 3.74 -6.98
N SER A 111 13.27 3.28 -8.02
CA SER A 111 13.20 3.96 -9.30
C SER A 111 11.76 4.34 -9.62
N PHE A 112 11.59 5.41 -10.39
CA PHE A 112 10.29 5.99 -10.69
C PHE A 112 10.02 6.01 -12.19
N ASN A 113 8.80 5.64 -12.55
CA ASN A 113 8.20 5.87 -13.86
C ASN A 113 6.86 6.56 -13.63
N GLN A 114 6.77 7.85 -13.96
CA GLN A 114 5.58 8.65 -13.70
C GLN A 114 5.08 9.30 -14.99
N SER A 115 3.78 9.59 -15.02
CA SER A 115 3.15 10.30 -16.12
C SER A 115 2.07 11.25 -15.63
N LEU A 116 1.92 12.36 -16.35
CA LEU A 116 0.88 13.35 -16.16
C LEU A 116 0.33 13.72 -17.53
N SER A 117 -0.93 13.41 -17.79
CA SER A 117 -1.57 13.67 -19.08
C SER A 117 -3.05 13.99 -18.92
N LEU A 118 -3.69 14.45 -20.00
CA LEU A 118 -5.14 14.58 -20.05
C LEU A 118 -5.80 13.20 -19.92
N ASP A 119 -6.95 13.14 -19.23
CA ASP A 119 -7.79 11.95 -19.19
C ASP A 119 -8.71 11.93 -20.41
N ALA A 120 -8.28 11.26 -21.48
CA ALA A 120 -9.08 11.12 -22.70
C ALA A 120 -10.39 10.32 -22.49
N THR A 121 -10.54 9.63 -21.37
CA THR A 121 -11.74 8.83 -21.06
C THR A 121 -12.79 9.61 -20.28
N ALA A 122 -12.42 10.77 -19.72
CA ALA A 122 -13.31 11.60 -18.94
C ALA A 122 -13.91 12.72 -19.79
N ASN A 123 -15.16 13.08 -19.51
CA ASN A 123 -15.82 14.18 -20.20
C ASN A 123 -15.12 15.51 -19.89
N SER A 124 -14.65 16.17 -20.94
CA SER A 124 -14.16 17.55 -20.90
C SER A 124 -15.23 18.52 -21.41
N GLY A 125 -15.20 19.77 -20.98
CA GLY A 125 -16.10 20.82 -21.47
C GLY A 125 -16.89 21.50 -20.36
N THR A 126 -17.98 22.17 -20.71
CA THR A 126 -18.78 22.92 -19.74
C THR A 126 -19.61 21.99 -18.87
N VAL A 127 -19.43 22.08 -17.55
CA VAL A 127 -20.17 21.33 -16.54
C VAL A 127 -20.65 22.26 -15.43
N THR A 128 -21.72 21.88 -14.73
CA THR A 128 -22.07 22.51 -13.45
C THR A 128 -21.31 21.81 -12.33
N ILE A 129 -20.63 22.58 -11.48
CA ILE A 129 -19.85 22.04 -10.36
C ILE A 129 -20.81 21.36 -9.37
N PRO A 130 -20.60 20.07 -9.06
CA PRO A 130 -21.57 19.30 -8.28
C PRO A 130 -21.52 19.68 -6.79
N ASN A 131 -20.33 19.83 -6.19
CA ASN A 131 -20.15 19.95 -4.74
C ASN A 131 -19.03 20.96 -4.39
N GLY A 132 -18.97 21.36 -3.12
CA GLY A 132 -17.94 22.25 -2.58
C GLY A 132 -18.32 23.74 -2.62
N ALA A 133 -17.36 24.61 -2.30
CA ALA A 133 -17.60 26.07 -2.17
C ALA A 133 -18.13 26.73 -3.46
N PHE A 134 -17.80 26.14 -4.62
CA PHE A 134 -18.20 26.62 -5.93
C PHE A 134 -19.37 25.83 -6.55
N SER A 135 -20.09 25.03 -5.75
CA SER A 135 -21.23 24.23 -6.23
C SER A 135 -22.30 25.10 -6.90
N GLY A 136 -22.83 24.60 -8.01
CA GLY A 136 -23.84 25.26 -8.83
C GLY A 136 -23.30 26.29 -9.83
N LEU A 137 -21.99 26.56 -9.84
CA LEU A 137 -21.35 27.36 -10.89
C LEU A 137 -21.09 26.53 -12.14
N TYR A 138 -21.16 27.16 -13.31
CA TYR A 138 -20.68 26.59 -14.56
C TYR A 138 -19.16 26.73 -14.65
N ALA A 139 -18.49 25.69 -15.10
CA ALA A 139 -17.05 25.68 -15.30
C ALA A 139 -16.68 24.87 -16.54
N ASN A 140 -15.61 25.26 -17.21
CA ASN A 140 -14.98 24.39 -18.20
C ASN A 140 -14.06 23.41 -17.46
N VAL A 141 -14.35 22.11 -17.54
CA VAL A 141 -13.57 21.07 -16.89
C VAL A 141 -12.55 20.47 -17.85
N THR A 142 -11.30 20.40 -17.39
CA THR A 142 -10.23 19.67 -18.05
C THR A 142 -9.75 18.54 -17.12
N PRO A 143 -10.00 17.27 -17.46
CA PRO A 143 -9.61 16.16 -16.62
C PRO A 143 -8.18 15.71 -16.91
N TYR A 144 -7.45 15.34 -15.85
CA TYR A 144 -6.06 14.90 -15.87
C TYR A 144 -5.92 13.55 -15.14
N VAL A 145 -4.98 12.75 -15.62
CA VAL A 145 -4.52 11.53 -14.95
C VAL A 145 -3.06 11.71 -14.55
N LEU A 146 -2.80 11.42 -13.29
CA LEU A 146 -1.49 11.37 -12.66
C LEU A 146 -1.19 9.91 -12.33
N THR A 147 -0.10 9.37 -12.84
CA THR A 147 0.35 8.01 -12.52
C THR A 147 1.77 8.04 -11.96
N SER A 148 2.00 7.34 -10.85
CA SER A 148 3.30 7.18 -10.22
C SER A 148 3.58 5.70 -10.03
N THR A 149 4.61 5.20 -10.71
CA THR A 149 5.07 3.81 -10.57
C THR A 149 6.43 3.80 -9.90
N ALA A 150 6.50 3.27 -8.69
CA ALA A 150 7.77 3.03 -8.00
C ALA A 150 8.18 1.56 -8.15
N THR A 151 9.48 1.33 -8.33
CA THR A 151 10.07 -0.01 -8.39
C THR A 151 11.24 -0.07 -7.42
N GLN A 152 11.25 -1.05 -6.52
CA GLN A 152 12.39 -1.31 -5.65
C GLN A 152 13.48 -2.00 -6.46
N THR A 153 14.66 -1.38 -6.59
CA THR A 153 15.70 -1.77 -7.55
C THR A 153 16.33 -3.12 -7.25
N ASN A 154 16.41 -3.49 -5.98
CA ASN A 154 17.05 -4.74 -5.54
C ASN A 154 16.17 -5.98 -5.73
N THR A 155 14.85 -5.81 -5.70
CA THR A 155 13.88 -6.92 -5.65
C THR A 155 12.96 -6.95 -6.87
N GLY A 156 12.86 -5.83 -7.59
CA GLY A 156 11.94 -5.68 -8.72
C GLY A 156 10.48 -5.50 -8.31
N VAL A 157 10.17 -5.41 -7.01
CA VAL A 157 8.81 -5.16 -6.53
C VAL A 157 8.35 -3.80 -7.06
N GLN A 158 7.23 -3.80 -7.76
CA GLN A 158 6.67 -2.62 -8.40
C GLN A 158 5.27 -2.33 -7.88
N VAL A 159 4.99 -1.05 -7.62
CA VAL A 159 3.65 -0.55 -7.30
C VAL A 159 3.37 0.65 -8.19
N SER A 160 2.17 0.67 -8.79
CA SER A 160 1.68 1.78 -9.59
C SER A 160 0.42 2.35 -8.94
N LEU A 161 0.42 3.66 -8.71
CA LEU A 161 -0.72 4.40 -8.19
C LEU A 161 -1.18 5.42 -9.22
N GLN A 162 -2.50 5.60 -9.32
CA GLN A 162 -3.11 6.53 -10.26
C GLN A 162 -4.11 7.43 -9.53
N ARG A 163 -4.07 8.72 -9.86
CA ARG A 163 -5.01 9.74 -9.38
C ARG A 163 -5.64 10.44 -10.57
N LYS A 164 -6.95 10.63 -10.52
CA LYS A 164 -7.70 11.46 -11.48
C LYS A 164 -8.02 12.79 -10.83
N MET A 165 -7.77 13.89 -11.55
CA MET A 165 -8.01 15.25 -11.08
C MET A 165 -8.70 16.07 -12.15
N ASN A 166 -9.57 16.97 -11.73
CA ASN A 166 -10.26 17.89 -12.62
C ASN A 166 -9.77 19.31 -12.35
N ASN A 167 -9.33 20.01 -13.39
CA ASN A 167 -9.18 21.46 -13.36
C ASN A 167 -10.50 22.11 -13.76
N TYR A 168 -11.08 22.92 -12.88
CA TYR A 168 -12.32 23.65 -13.12
C TYR A 168 -12.03 25.13 -13.38
N LEU A 169 -12.21 25.56 -14.62
CA LEU A 169 -12.10 26.97 -14.98
C LEU A 169 -13.49 27.62 -14.88
N ILE A 170 -13.71 28.38 -13.81
CA ILE A 170 -14.96 29.10 -13.54
C ILE A 170 -14.89 30.49 -14.16
N PRO A 171 -15.78 30.85 -15.10
CA PRO A 171 -15.85 32.21 -15.59
C PRO A 171 -16.29 33.20 -14.51
N ILE A 172 -15.55 34.32 -14.37
CA ILE A 172 -15.74 35.32 -13.31
C ILE A 172 -17.08 36.07 -13.39
N PHE A 173 -17.71 36.15 -14.56
CA PHE A 173 -18.98 36.87 -14.76
C PHE A 173 -20.19 36.21 -14.09
N GLN A 174 -20.01 35.05 -13.45
CA GLN A 174 -21.03 34.41 -12.63
C GLN A 174 -21.11 34.99 -11.20
N PHE A 175 -20.14 35.83 -10.83
CA PHE A 175 -20.13 36.57 -9.57
C PHE A 175 -20.64 37.99 -9.81
N GLY A 176 -21.52 38.46 -8.93
CA GLY A 176 -21.94 39.87 -8.89
C GLY A 176 -20.84 40.78 -8.35
N MET A 177 -19.97 40.24 -7.49
CA MET A 177 -18.77 40.89 -7.00
C MET A 177 -17.66 39.85 -6.84
N PHE A 178 -16.49 40.12 -7.39
CA PHE A 178 -15.32 39.26 -7.30
C PHE A 178 -14.06 40.09 -7.01
N SER A 179 -13.25 39.64 -6.05
CA SER A 179 -11.90 40.16 -5.81
C SER A 179 -10.91 39.01 -5.68
N ASN A 180 -9.71 39.18 -6.26
CA ASN A 180 -8.58 38.29 -5.98
C ASN A 180 -7.94 38.53 -4.61
N GLU A 181 -8.21 39.68 -4.01
CA GLU A 181 -7.69 40.04 -2.69
C GLU A 181 -8.88 40.21 -1.73
N ASP A 182 -8.65 40.93 -0.64
CA ASP A 182 -9.71 41.35 0.27
C ASP A 182 -10.73 42.24 -0.46
N ILE A 183 -11.98 42.21 0.02
CA ILE A 183 -13.04 43.15 -0.34
C ILE A 183 -13.24 44.07 0.86
N GLU A 184 -13.19 45.37 0.64
CA GLU A 184 -13.48 46.38 1.67
C GLU A 184 -14.66 47.26 1.21
N LEU A 185 -15.70 47.30 2.04
CA LEU A 185 -16.93 48.04 1.79
C LEU A 185 -17.09 49.13 2.86
N TYR A 186 -16.34 50.24 2.79
CA TYR A 186 -16.43 51.31 3.79
C TYR A 186 -16.25 52.75 3.25
N PRO A 187 -16.99 53.75 3.76
CA PRO A 187 -18.37 53.70 4.25
C PRO A 187 -19.34 53.85 3.07
N LEU A 188 -20.26 52.89 2.92
CA LEU A 188 -21.26 52.90 1.87
C LEU A 188 -22.67 53.08 2.46
N PRO A 189 -23.57 53.83 1.81
CA PRO A 189 -25.00 53.78 2.12
C PRO A 189 -25.54 52.34 2.00
N SER A 190 -26.63 52.02 2.71
CA SER A 190 -27.28 50.71 2.64
C SER A 190 -27.50 50.28 1.18
N MET A 191 -26.90 49.16 0.79
CA MET A 191 -26.99 48.60 -0.56
C MET A 191 -27.29 47.11 -0.53
N ALA A 192 -28.04 46.66 -1.53
CA ALA A 192 -28.31 45.25 -1.77
C ALA A 192 -27.64 44.83 -3.08
N PHE A 193 -26.85 43.76 -3.03
CA PHE A 193 -26.25 43.15 -4.21
C PHE A 193 -27.01 41.89 -4.59
N ASN A 194 -27.37 41.79 -5.86
CA ASN A 194 -27.84 40.54 -6.45
C ASN A 194 -26.67 39.75 -7.01
N GLY A 195 -26.71 38.42 -6.83
CA GLY A 195 -25.68 37.51 -7.31
C GLY A 195 -24.69 37.08 -6.23
N ARG A 196 -23.72 36.27 -6.63
CA ARG A 196 -22.72 35.70 -5.71
C ARG A 196 -21.60 36.71 -5.46
N VAL A 197 -21.15 36.81 -4.22
CA VAL A 197 -20.00 37.63 -3.81
C VAL A 197 -18.86 36.69 -3.41
N HIS A 198 -17.66 36.90 -3.94
CA HIS A 198 -16.48 36.09 -3.64
C HIS A 198 -15.22 36.94 -3.52
N ALA A 199 -14.43 36.68 -2.49
CA ALA A 199 -13.08 37.19 -2.31
C ALA A 199 -12.15 35.98 -2.13
N ASN A 200 -10.97 35.99 -2.76
CA ASN A 200 -9.91 35.05 -2.39
C ASN A 200 -9.23 35.44 -1.07
N GLY A 201 -9.41 36.69 -0.63
CA GLY A 201 -9.09 37.18 0.69
C GLY A 201 -10.31 37.28 1.62
N ASN A 202 -10.26 38.20 2.59
CA ASN A 202 -11.33 38.49 3.53
C ASN A 202 -12.36 39.49 2.97
N ILE A 203 -13.56 39.50 3.53
CA ILE A 203 -14.59 40.50 3.21
C ILE A 203 -14.84 41.33 4.48
N TYR A 204 -14.61 42.64 4.38
CA TYR A 204 -14.91 43.63 5.42
C TYR A 204 -16.03 44.55 4.95
N ALA A 205 -17.06 44.72 5.78
CA ALA A 205 -18.24 45.53 5.50
C ALA A 205 -18.73 46.23 6.76
#